data_AF-A0A382KZ43-F1
#
_entry.id   AF-A0A382KZ43-F1
#
_cell.length_a   1.000
_cell.length_b   1.000
_cell.length_c   1.000
_cell.angle_alpha   90.00
_cell.angle_beta   90.00
_cell.angle_gamma   90.00
#
_symmetry.space_group_name_H-M   'P 1'
#
loop_
_entity.id
_entity.type
_entity.pdbx_description
1 polymer ?
#
loop_
_entity_poly.entity_id
_entity_poly.type
_entity_poly.pdbx_seq_one_letter_code
_entity_poly.pdbx_strand_id
1 'polypeptide(L)'
;MIPGSPELDYTARVPHPDKVPKAMQSQDSGPEAVNPNQSSPGRVTGTAAVHRSGRAWFLLLFMGVLWGLSFSLAKMATEGGAHPIGINFWCCLIGATILVTGGFLLKRPLPLRRDVITICIICGIVGSVIPGTAYFYAASRLSPGVLSITVATVPLMTFLAAAVLRIERLSAIRILGVVLGVVSIVLLIAPSESLPDRTAVPWVLLAIGSALCYTVENLVIAVRMPPDVPVYSIVGGMFLVASIIMTPLVLITGTFEPLTLPWGRPQWAILGMAMIAVTAYGLFLYLVSYAGPVFASQTAYVVTLAGVMWGILIFNDSHSVWVWLSLVVMIIALALVTPDREQAIKLRRRRADRKTA
;
A
#
# COMPACT_ATOMS: atom_id res chain seq x y z
N MET A 1 50.76 9.85 -59.13
CA MET A 1 49.77 10.57 -59.97
C MET A 1 49.21 11.72 -59.15
N ILE A 2 48.88 12.84 -59.80
CA ILE A 2 48.16 14.02 -59.26
C ILE A 2 46.66 13.81 -59.55
N PRO A 3 45.64 14.38 -58.83
CA PRO A 3 45.62 15.46 -57.82
C PRO A 3 45.09 15.00 -56.43
N GLY A 4 44.90 15.86 -55.41
CA GLY A 4 45.18 17.31 -55.27
C GLY A 4 44.60 17.88 -53.95
N SER A 5 45.17 18.99 -53.47
CA SER A 5 44.80 19.72 -52.25
C SER A 5 44.00 21.02 -52.60
N PRO A 6 43.48 21.87 -51.68
CA PRO A 6 44.18 22.46 -50.53
C PRO A 6 43.38 22.57 -49.19
N GLU A 7 44.05 23.09 -48.17
CA GLU A 7 43.49 23.61 -46.92
C GLU A 7 42.70 24.92 -47.14
N LEU A 8 41.87 25.32 -46.15
CA LEU A 8 41.33 26.68 -46.06
C LEU A 8 41.32 27.20 -44.61
N ASP A 9 42.26 28.12 -44.36
CA ASP A 9 42.27 29.31 -43.50
C ASP A 9 41.19 29.47 -42.40
N TYR A 10 41.64 29.80 -41.18
CA TYR A 10 40.82 30.06 -39.99
C TYR A 10 40.79 31.55 -39.61
N THR A 11 40.49 32.45 -40.56
CA THR A 11 40.40 33.91 -40.34
C THR A 11 39.10 34.55 -40.88
N ALA A 12 38.72 35.69 -40.29
CA ALA A 12 37.53 36.52 -40.57
C ALA A 12 36.16 35.87 -40.24
N ARG A 13 35.14 36.61 -39.76
CA ARG A 13 35.01 38.02 -39.35
C ARG A 13 33.87 38.17 -38.33
N VAL A 14 34.02 39.07 -37.36
CA VAL A 14 32.92 39.48 -36.44
C VAL A 14 32.07 40.57 -37.11
N PRO A 15 30.72 40.49 -37.12
CA PRO A 15 29.87 41.58 -37.59
C PRO A 15 29.82 42.72 -36.55
N HIS A 16 30.15 43.95 -36.97
CA HIS A 16 29.96 45.16 -36.17
C HIS A 16 28.51 45.68 -36.34
N PRO A 17 27.83 46.13 -35.27
CA PRO A 17 26.41 46.51 -35.36
C PRO A 17 26.22 47.95 -35.85
N ASP A 18 25.91 48.14 -37.13
CA ASP A 18 25.38 49.41 -37.64
C ASP A 18 24.65 49.25 -38.99
N LYS A 19 23.31 49.31 -38.96
CA LYS A 19 22.36 49.71 -40.04
C LYS A 19 20.93 49.20 -39.78
N VAL A 20 20.13 50.01 -39.08
CA VAL A 20 18.66 49.99 -39.17
C VAL A 20 18.19 51.45 -39.33
N PRO A 21 17.36 51.80 -40.34
CA PRO A 21 16.96 53.20 -40.57
C PRO A 21 16.11 53.80 -39.44
N LYS A 22 16.24 55.11 -39.21
CA LYS A 22 15.42 55.88 -38.26
C LYS A 22 14.10 56.34 -38.90
N ALA A 23 12.98 56.09 -38.22
CA ALA A 23 11.76 56.90 -38.32
C ALA A 23 10.93 56.76 -37.02
N MET A 24 10.63 57.89 -36.35
CA MET A 24 9.75 58.08 -35.17
C MET A 24 10.04 57.18 -33.92
N GLN A 25 10.49 57.69 -32.75
CA GLN A 25 9.87 58.68 -31.83
C GLN A 25 8.53 58.17 -31.25
N SER A 26 8.25 58.16 -29.94
CA SER A 26 9.00 58.47 -28.68
C SER A 26 8.26 57.77 -27.51
N GLN A 27 8.62 57.75 -26.21
CA GLN A 27 9.68 58.32 -25.34
C GLN A 27 10.51 57.15 -24.72
N ASP A 28 11.60 57.26 -23.96
CA ASP A 28 12.29 58.35 -23.22
C ASP A 28 11.87 58.64 -21.75
N SER A 29 12.18 57.72 -20.81
CA SER A 29 12.38 58.03 -19.37
C SER A 29 13.18 56.95 -18.61
N GLY A 30 14.24 57.39 -17.90
CA GLY A 30 14.87 56.85 -16.66
C GLY A 30 15.09 55.34 -16.36
N PRO A 31 16.19 54.96 -15.67
CA PRO A 31 16.36 53.61 -15.12
C PRO A 31 15.61 53.47 -13.78
N GLU A 32 14.48 52.74 -13.77
CA GLU A 32 13.72 52.49 -12.53
C GLU A 32 14.35 51.36 -11.69
N ALA A 33 14.30 51.49 -10.36
CA ALA A 33 15.11 50.69 -9.45
C ALA A 33 14.57 49.26 -9.22
N VAL A 34 15.48 48.29 -9.11
CA VAL A 34 15.15 46.90 -8.73
C VAL A 34 14.63 46.87 -7.29
N ASN A 35 13.31 46.72 -7.13
CA ASN A 35 12.64 46.65 -5.83
C ASN A 35 12.98 45.32 -5.10
N PRO A 36 13.66 45.35 -3.93
CA PRO A 36 14.11 44.12 -3.26
C PRO A 36 12.98 43.24 -2.67
N ASN A 37 11.75 43.74 -2.58
CA ASN A 37 10.70 43.13 -1.73
C ASN A 37 9.79 42.10 -2.42
N GLN A 38 10.06 41.67 -3.67
CA GLN A 38 9.31 40.57 -4.30
C GLN A 38 9.74 39.17 -3.82
N SER A 39 9.74 38.96 -2.49
CA SER A 39 9.89 37.64 -1.89
C SER A 39 8.60 36.84 -2.07
N SER A 40 8.65 35.77 -2.88
CA SER A 40 7.47 34.97 -3.25
C SER A 40 6.98 34.08 -2.09
N PRO A 41 5.72 34.24 -1.59
CA PRO A 41 5.14 33.36 -0.57
C PRO A 41 4.63 32.03 -1.18
N GLY A 42 5.55 31.25 -1.75
CA GLY A 42 5.22 30.00 -2.42
C GLY A 42 4.89 28.83 -1.47
N ARG A 43 3.72 28.20 -1.69
CA ARG A 43 3.36 26.83 -1.24
C ARG A 43 3.43 26.53 0.28
N VAL A 44 2.37 26.86 1.02
CA VAL A 44 2.03 26.16 2.29
C VAL A 44 0.55 25.74 2.38
N THR A 45 -0.38 26.45 1.71
CA THR A 45 -1.84 26.31 1.92
C THR A 45 -2.48 25.01 1.43
N GLY A 46 -1.89 24.30 0.46
CA GLY A 46 -2.54 23.21 -0.27
C GLY A 46 -3.02 22.02 0.57
N THR A 47 -2.21 21.51 1.51
CA THR A 47 -2.53 20.29 2.29
C THR A 47 -3.63 20.50 3.33
N ALA A 48 -3.95 21.74 3.72
CA ALA A 48 -5.07 22.02 4.62
C ALA A 48 -6.43 21.95 3.89
N ALA A 49 -6.46 22.25 2.60
CA ALA A 49 -7.68 22.22 1.78
C ALA A 49 -8.09 20.78 1.42
N VAL A 50 -7.14 19.89 1.07
CA VAL A 50 -7.45 18.54 0.59
C VAL A 50 -8.18 17.68 1.66
N HIS A 51 -7.84 17.83 2.95
CA HIS A 51 -8.57 17.12 4.03
C HIS A 51 -10.05 17.53 4.16
N ARG A 52 -10.45 18.68 3.61
CA ARG A 52 -11.86 19.12 3.53
C ARG A 52 -12.53 18.75 2.20
N SER A 53 -11.82 18.14 1.26
CA SER A 53 -12.40 17.71 -0.01
C SER A 53 -13.27 16.46 0.21
N GLY A 54 -14.56 16.55 -0.15
CA GLY A 54 -15.46 15.39 -0.12
C GLY A 54 -14.95 14.22 -0.98
N ARG A 55 -14.19 14.52 -2.04
CA ARG A 55 -13.49 13.54 -2.88
C ARG A 55 -12.48 12.69 -2.08
N ALA A 56 -11.68 13.28 -1.19
CA ALA A 56 -10.73 12.49 -0.39
C ALA A 56 -11.46 11.51 0.53
N TRP A 57 -12.52 11.97 1.21
CA TRP A 57 -13.35 11.14 2.08
C TRP A 57 -14.12 10.05 1.32
N PHE A 58 -14.73 10.38 0.18
CA PHE A 58 -15.41 9.39 -0.68
C PHE A 58 -14.46 8.27 -1.11
N LEU A 59 -13.27 8.61 -1.61
CA LEU A 59 -12.30 7.62 -2.04
C LEU A 59 -11.79 6.76 -0.88
N LEU A 60 -11.58 7.35 0.31
CA LEU A 60 -11.19 6.63 1.52
C LEU A 60 -12.28 5.65 1.98
N LEU A 61 -13.53 6.10 2.03
CA LEU A 61 -14.67 5.28 2.46
C LEU A 61 -14.95 4.16 1.46
N PHE A 62 -15.05 4.47 0.16
CA PHE A 62 -15.25 3.49 -0.89
C PHE A 62 -14.16 2.42 -0.88
N MET A 63 -12.89 2.83 -0.82
CA MET A 63 -11.76 1.91 -0.80
C MET A 63 -11.70 1.09 0.49
N GLY A 64 -11.97 1.69 1.65
CA GLY A 64 -11.97 0.99 2.93
C GLY A 64 -13.08 -0.05 3.02
N VAL A 65 -14.26 0.25 2.50
CA VAL A 65 -15.38 -0.71 2.39
C VAL A 65 -15.06 -1.82 1.39
N LEU A 66 -14.49 -1.48 0.22
CA LEU A 66 -14.07 -2.45 -0.80
C LEU A 66 -12.94 -3.36 -0.33
N TRP A 67 -11.96 -2.85 0.42
CA TRP A 67 -10.87 -3.65 0.97
C TRP A 67 -11.33 -4.46 2.20
N GLY A 68 -12.24 -3.93 3.02
CA GLY A 68 -12.92 -4.69 4.08
C GLY A 68 -13.75 -5.88 3.56
N LEU A 69 -14.24 -5.83 2.32
CA LEU A 69 -14.92 -6.97 1.69
C LEU A 69 -13.97 -8.18 1.52
N SER A 70 -12.65 -7.98 1.47
CA SER A 70 -11.67 -9.06 1.32
C SER A 70 -11.67 -10.07 2.48
N PHE A 71 -12.04 -9.68 3.70
CA PHE A 71 -12.21 -10.62 4.81
C PHE A 71 -13.36 -11.60 4.55
N SER A 72 -14.44 -11.11 3.94
CA SER A 72 -15.60 -11.92 3.60
C SER A 72 -15.39 -12.77 2.35
N LEU A 73 -14.71 -12.24 1.33
CA LEU A 73 -14.35 -13.04 0.17
C LEU A 73 -13.28 -14.08 0.48
N ALA A 74 -12.39 -13.86 1.45
CA ALA A 74 -11.44 -14.87 1.88
C ALA A 74 -12.14 -16.08 2.53
N LYS A 75 -13.11 -15.85 3.43
CA LYS A 75 -13.98 -16.90 3.99
C LYS A 75 -14.78 -17.59 2.87
N MET A 76 -15.41 -16.83 1.98
CA MET A 76 -16.20 -17.36 0.85
C MET A 76 -15.37 -18.17 -0.15
N ALA A 77 -14.11 -17.80 -0.41
CA ALA A 77 -13.21 -18.55 -1.28
C ALA A 77 -12.83 -19.93 -0.71
N THR A 78 -12.90 -20.11 0.61
CA THR A 78 -12.68 -21.40 1.30
C THR A 78 -13.95 -22.24 1.48
N GLU A 79 -15.13 -21.71 1.13
CA GLU A 79 -16.35 -22.52 1.03
C GLU A 79 -16.18 -23.59 -0.06
N GLY A 80 -16.85 -24.74 0.08
CA GLY A 80 -16.71 -25.85 -0.87
C GLY A 80 -15.40 -26.64 -0.80
N GLY A 81 -14.50 -26.32 0.14
CA GLY A 81 -13.32 -27.15 0.45
C GLY A 81 -12.08 -26.91 -0.41
N ALA A 82 -12.09 -25.89 -1.28
CA ALA A 82 -10.91 -25.49 -2.05
C ALA A 82 -9.71 -25.19 -1.13
N HIS A 83 -8.53 -25.70 -1.48
CA HIS A 83 -7.39 -25.65 -0.57
C HIS A 83 -6.77 -24.24 -0.47
N PRO A 84 -6.43 -23.72 0.74
CA PRO A 84 -5.89 -22.37 0.94
C PRO A 84 -4.67 -22.01 0.07
N ILE A 85 -3.79 -22.97 -0.22
CA ILE A 85 -2.64 -22.77 -1.13
C ILE A 85 -3.12 -22.49 -2.57
N GLY A 86 -4.06 -23.30 -3.09
CA GLY A 86 -4.64 -23.13 -4.43
C GLY A 86 -5.43 -21.83 -4.57
N ILE A 87 -6.18 -21.45 -3.53
CA ILE A 87 -6.89 -20.16 -3.45
C ILE A 87 -5.91 -18.99 -3.56
N ASN A 88 -4.85 -18.99 -2.76
CA ASN A 88 -3.84 -17.93 -2.77
C ASN A 88 -3.06 -17.88 -4.09
N PHE A 89 -2.75 -19.05 -4.67
CA PHE A 89 -2.14 -19.19 -5.99
C PHE A 89 -3.00 -18.50 -7.06
N TRP A 90 -4.31 -18.77 -7.13
CA TRP A 90 -5.20 -18.12 -8.10
C TRP A 90 -5.32 -16.62 -7.88
N CYS A 91 -5.39 -16.16 -6.62
CA CYS A 91 -5.39 -14.72 -6.31
C CYS A 91 -4.12 -14.04 -6.82
N CYS A 92 -2.95 -14.65 -6.60
CA CYS A 92 -1.66 -14.17 -7.12
C CYS A 92 -1.61 -14.22 -8.65
N LEU A 93 -2.03 -15.32 -9.28
CA LEU A 93 -1.92 -15.50 -10.73
C LEU A 93 -2.83 -14.52 -11.50
N ILE A 94 -4.06 -14.31 -11.02
CA ILE A 94 -4.99 -13.34 -11.61
C ILE A 94 -4.47 -11.91 -11.40
N GLY A 95 -4.01 -11.57 -10.19
CA GLY A 95 -3.41 -10.25 -9.89
C GLY A 95 -2.15 -9.96 -10.72
N ALA A 96 -1.27 -10.96 -10.88
CA ALA A 96 -0.10 -10.89 -11.75
C ALA A 96 -0.51 -10.68 -13.21
N THR A 97 -1.44 -11.49 -13.72
CA THR A 97 -1.92 -11.41 -15.11
C THR A 97 -2.47 -10.03 -15.41
N ILE A 98 -3.30 -9.47 -14.53
CA ILE A 98 -3.89 -8.14 -14.72
C ILE A 98 -2.82 -7.04 -14.69
N LEU A 99 -1.95 -7.03 -13.66
CA LEU A 99 -0.99 -5.93 -13.48
C LEU A 99 0.19 -5.99 -14.45
N VAL A 100 0.70 -7.18 -14.77
CA VAL A 100 1.80 -7.35 -15.73
C VAL A 100 1.31 -7.05 -17.15
N THR A 101 0.17 -7.60 -17.56
CA THR A 101 -0.41 -7.31 -18.90
C THR A 101 -0.82 -5.84 -19.01
N GLY A 102 -1.44 -5.27 -17.97
CA GLY A 102 -1.74 -3.84 -17.90
C GLY A 102 -0.49 -2.97 -18.00
N GLY A 103 0.61 -3.37 -17.35
CA GLY A 103 1.91 -2.73 -17.47
C GLY A 103 2.45 -2.73 -18.91
N PHE A 104 2.38 -3.88 -19.61
CA PHE A 104 2.77 -3.96 -21.03
C PHE A 104 1.87 -3.08 -21.93
N LEU A 105 0.54 -3.18 -21.79
CA LEU A 105 -0.42 -2.41 -22.59
C LEU A 105 -0.27 -0.90 -22.39
N LEU A 106 0.01 -0.45 -21.16
CA LEU A 106 0.24 0.96 -20.82
C LEU A 106 1.69 1.43 -21.12
N LYS A 107 2.51 0.60 -21.79
CA LYS A 107 3.92 0.86 -22.11
C LYS A 107 4.78 1.20 -20.87
N ARG A 108 4.44 0.58 -19.73
CA ARG A 108 5.12 0.67 -18.43
C ARG A 108 5.41 -0.75 -17.88
N PRO A 109 6.18 -1.58 -18.61
CA PRO A 109 6.52 -2.93 -18.16
C PRO A 109 7.35 -2.90 -16.87
N LEU A 110 7.39 -4.02 -16.15
CA LEU A 110 8.23 -4.21 -14.98
C LEU A 110 9.72 -4.08 -15.37
N PRO A 111 10.50 -3.13 -14.81
CA PRO A 111 11.92 -3.03 -15.13
C PRO A 111 12.69 -4.24 -14.59
N LEU A 112 13.40 -4.96 -15.47
CA LEU A 112 14.19 -6.14 -15.12
C LEU A 112 15.56 -5.76 -14.50
N ARG A 113 15.54 -4.88 -13.50
CA ARG A 113 16.71 -4.33 -12.81
C ARG A 113 16.90 -5.03 -11.46
N ARG A 114 18.15 -5.21 -11.02
CA ARG A 114 18.48 -6.07 -9.85
C ARG A 114 17.77 -5.64 -8.56
N ASP A 115 17.68 -4.35 -8.30
CA ASP A 115 16.95 -3.75 -7.18
C ASP A 115 15.44 -4.08 -7.25
N VAL A 116 14.83 -3.87 -8.42
CA VAL A 116 13.41 -4.14 -8.69
C VAL A 116 13.08 -5.63 -8.52
N ILE A 117 13.90 -6.51 -9.11
CA ILE A 117 13.74 -7.96 -8.97
C ILE A 117 13.91 -8.36 -7.49
N THR A 118 14.87 -7.78 -6.78
CA THR A 118 15.09 -8.09 -5.35
C THR A 118 13.90 -7.68 -4.48
N ILE A 119 13.31 -6.50 -4.67
CA ILE A 119 12.13 -6.09 -3.90
C ILE A 119 10.90 -6.92 -4.27
N CYS A 120 10.68 -7.21 -5.57
CA CYS A 120 9.59 -8.11 -6.01
C CYS A 120 9.71 -9.52 -5.42
N ILE A 121 10.92 -10.08 -5.29
CA ILE A 121 11.14 -11.38 -4.64
C ILE A 121 10.83 -11.31 -3.15
N ILE A 122 11.37 -10.32 -2.43
CA ILE A 122 11.16 -10.21 -0.98
C ILE A 122 9.67 -10.00 -0.68
N CYS A 123 9.03 -9.01 -1.32
CA CYS A 123 7.59 -8.75 -1.15
C CYS A 123 6.73 -9.92 -1.66
N GLY A 124 7.15 -10.64 -2.72
CA GLY A 124 6.45 -11.85 -3.18
C GLY A 124 6.36 -12.88 -2.07
N ILE A 125 7.48 -13.13 -1.37
CA ILE A 125 7.55 -14.10 -0.27
C ILE A 125 6.81 -13.59 0.98
N VAL A 126 7.14 -12.38 1.46
CA VAL A 126 6.64 -11.87 2.77
C VAL A 126 5.34 -11.08 2.71
N GLY A 127 4.85 -10.74 1.51
CA GLY A 127 3.58 -10.03 1.27
C GLY A 127 2.51 -10.88 0.57
N SER A 128 2.87 -11.98 -0.10
CA SER A 128 1.90 -12.84 -0.80
C SER A 128 2.00 -14.33 -0.45
N VAL A 129 3.15 -14.98 -0.65
CA VAL A 129 3.26 -16.45 -0.51
C VAL A 129 3.03 -16.89 0.94
N ILE A 130 3.79 -16.35 1.89
CA ILE A 130 3.69 -16.71 3.31
C ILE A 130 2.40 -16.14 3.94
N PRO A 131 2.18 -14.81 3.99
CA PRO A 131 1.03 -14.26 4.70
C PRO A 131 -0.31 -14.64 4.05
N GLY A 132 -0.40 -14.67 2.72
CA GLY A 132 -1.63 -15.00 2.01
C GLY A 132 -2.06 -16.43 2.31
N THR A 133 -1.13 -17.39 2.22
CA THR A 133 -1.42 -18.80 2.53
C THR A 133 -1.85 -18.98 3.98
N ALA A 134 -1.11 -18.42 4.93
CA ALA A 134 -1.46 -18.44 6.36
C ALA A 134 -2.81 -17.76 6.64
N TYR A 135 -3.11 -16.67 5.93
CA TYR A 135 -4.36 -15.92 6.06
C TYR A 135 -5.57 -16.67 5.48
N PHE A 136 -5.46 -17.32 4.32
CA PHE A 136 -6.54 -18.17 3.79
C PHE A 136 -6.78 -19.42 4.65
N TYR A 137 -5.72 -19.99 5.24
CA TYR A 137 -5.88 -21.02 6.27
C TYR A 137 -6.71 -20.51 7.45
N ALA A 138 -6.37 -19.34 7.98
CA ALA A 138 -7.14 -18.72 9.06
C ALA A 138 -8.58 -18.35 8.64
N ALA A 139 -8.77 -17.85 7.41
CA ALA A 139 -10.08 -17.47 6.89
C ALA A 139 -11.05 -18.66 6.72
N SER A 140 -10.52 -19.88 6.56
CA SER A 140 -11.33 -21.10 6.56
C SER A 140 -11.93 -21.47 7.93
N ARG A 141 -11.51 -20.80 9.01
CA ARG A 141 -11.89 -21.11 10.41
C ARG A 141 -12.36 -19.91 11.23
N LEU A 142 -12.25 -18.69 10.72
CA LEU A 142 -12.57 -17.45 11.45
C LEU A 142 -13.64 -16.62 10.72
N SER A 143 -14.39 -15.83 11.48
CA SER A 143 -15.31 -14.84 10.91
C SER A 143 -14.54 -13.66 10.27
N PRO A 144 -15.11 -12.96 9.27
CA PRO A 144 -14.49 -11.79 8.66
C PRO A 144 -14.25 -10.67 9.67
N GLY A 145 -15.13 -10.56 10.69
CA GLY A 145 -14.93 -9.67 11.82
C GLY A 145 -13.66 -9.98 12.61
N VAL A 146 -13.46 -11.23 13.04
CA VAL A 146 -12.24 -11.65 13.76
C VAL A 146 -10.98 -11.44 12.89
N LEU A 147 -11.02 -11.83 11.61
CA LEU A 147 -9.91 -11.59 10.68
C LEU A 147 -9.55 -10.10 10.59
N SER A 148 -10.56 -9.23 10.46
CA SER A 148 -10.34 -7.78 10.34
C SER A 148 -9.67 -7.17 11.57
N ILE A 149 -10.04 -7.62 12.78
CA ILE A 149 -9.39 -7.20 14.03
C ILE A 149 -7.94 -7.72 14.08
N THR A 150 -7.66 -8.96 13.63
CA THR A 150 -6.26 -9.45 13.59
C THR A 150 -5.38 -8.67 12.62
N VAL A 151 -5.88 -8.32 11.44
CA VAL A 151 -5.11 -7.55 10.43
C VAL A 151 -4.91 -6.09 10.85
N ALA A 152 -5.78 -5.53 11.69
CA ALA A 152 -5.55 -4.22 12.31
C ALA A 152 -4.26 -4.17 13.18
N THR A 153 -3.66 -5.31 13.55
CA THR A 153 -2.35 -5.34 14.24
C THR A 153 -1.16 -4.94 13.35
N VAL A 154 -1.28 -4.96 12.01
CA VAL A 154 -0.19 -4.59 11.08
C VAL A 154 0.45 -3.22 11.38
N PRO A 155 -0.29 -2.10 11.47
CA PRO A 155 0.30 -0.79 11.81
C PRO A 155 0.90 -0.72 13.22
N LEU A 156 0.36 -1.46 14.19
CA LEU A 156 0.88 -1.54 15.56
C LEU A 156 2.26 -2.22 15.57
N MET A 157 2.37 -3.36 14.90
CA MET A 157 3.64 -4.07 14.70
C MET A 157 4.63 -3.26 13.85
N THR A 158 4.15 -2.61 12.77
CA THR A 158 4.98 -1.79 11.87
C THR A 158 5.61 -0.61 12.61
N PHE A 159 4.87 0.07 13.49
CA PHE A 159 5.46 1.09 14.36
C PHE A 159 6.51 0.50 15.32
N LEU A 160 6.18 -0.59 16.03
CA LEU A 160 7.10 -1.19 17.00
C LEU A 160 8.42 -1.61 16.34
N ALA A 161 8.35 -2.31 15.21
CA ALA A 161 9.52 -2.74 14.46
C ALA A 161 10.30 -1.56 13.84
N ALA A 162 9.62 -0.51 13.34
CA ALA A 162 10.29 0.71 12.89
C ALA A 162 11.03 1.45 14.02
N ALA A 163 10.50 1.42 15.24
CA ALA A 163 11.15 2.01 16.41
C ALA A 163 12.33 1.17 16.91
N VAL A 164 12.22 -0.16 16.93
CA VAL A 164 13.34 -1.09 17.25
C VAL A 164 14.49 -0.92 16.25
N LEU A 165 14.18 -0.83 14.96
CA LEU A 165 15.16 -0.54 13.89
C LEU A 165 15.66 0.92 13.87
N ARG A 166 15.23 1.77 14.82
CA ARG A 166 15.57 3.20 14.93
C ARG A 166 15.23 4.04 13.68
N ILE A 167 14.30 3.56 12.84
CA ILE A 167 13.75 4.25 11.67
C ILE A 167 12.81 5.38 12.11
N GLU A 168 12.09 5.16 13.20
CA GLU A 168 11.26 6.13 13.91
C GLU A 168 11.72 6.28 15.39
N ARG A 169 11.21 7.31 16.08
CA ARG A 169 11.43 7.50 17.52
C ARG A 169 10.31 6.84 18.33
N LEU A 170 10.68 6.29 19.47
CA LEU A 170 9.72 5.86 20.51
C LEU A 170 8.86 7.05 20.97
N SER A 171 7.59 6.78 21.25
CA SER A 171 6.62 7.72 21.80
C SER A 171 5.73 6.98 22.78
N ALA A 172 5.61 7.48 24.02
CA ALA A 172 4.84 6.82 25.07
C ALA A 172 3.37 6.59 24.66
N ILE A 173 2.77 7.55 23.93
CA ILE A 173 1.40 7.45 23.42
C ILE A 173 1.27 6.29 22.40
N ARG A 174 2.23 6.18 21.47
CA ARG A 174 2.22 5.11 20.47
C ARG A 174 2.53 3.74 21.09
N ILE A 175 3.36 3.69 22.14
CA ILE A 175 3.61 2.47 22.93
C ILE A 175 2.33 2.05 23.69
N LEU A 176 1.60 2.99 24.30
CA LEU A 176 0.29 2.71 24.90
C LEU A 176 -0.69 2.18 23.84
N GLY A 177 -0.67 2.72 22.62
CA GLY A 177 -1.40 2.15 21.48
C GLY A 177 -1.04 0.69 21.22
N VAL A 178 0.25 0.33 21.15
CA VAL A 178 0.71 -1.07 21.01
C VAL A 178 0.21 -1.95 22.16
N VAL A 179 0.26 -1.48 23.40
CA VAL A 179 -0.26 -2.21 24.58
C VAL A 179 -1.77 -2.44 24.45
N LEU A 180 -2.55 -1.43 24.06
CA LEU A 180 -3.98 -1.59 23.80
C LEU A 180 -4.26 -2.54 22.63
N GLY A 181 -3.42 -2.56 21.60
CA GLY A 181 -3.52 -3.54 20.51
C GLY A 181 -3.36 -4.98 21.00
N VAL A 182 -2.41 -5.22 21.93
CA VAL A 182 -2.25 -6.53 22.58
C VAL A 182 -3.46 -6.84 23.47
N VAL A 183 -3.96 -5.88 24.26
CA VAL A 183 -5.17 -6.05 25.09
C VAL A 183 -6.40 -6.39 24.24
N SER A 184 -6.57 -5.77 23.06
CA SER A 184 -7.64 -6.12 22.12
C SER A 184 -7.56 -7.58 21.68
N ILE A 185 -6.38 -8.09 21.34
CA ILE A 185 -6.21 -9.52 20.98
C ILE A 185 -6.44 -10.44 22.18
N VAL A 186 -6.06 -10.04 23.41
CA VAL A 186 -6.39 -10.80 24.63
C VAL A 186 -7.90 -10.84 24.87
N LEU A 187 -8.62 -9.71 24.67
CA LEU A 187 -10.08 -9.65 24.73
C LEU A 187 -10.77 -10.45 23.62
N LEU A 188 -10.10 -10.62 22.46
CA LEU A 188 -10.58 -11.45 21.36
C LEU A 188 -10.43 -12.94 21.66
N ILE A 189 -9.34 -13.34 22.32
CA ILE A 189 -8.94 -14.75 22.51
C ILE A 189 -9.40 -15.33 23.86
N ALA A 190 -9.27 -14.59 24.97
CA ALA A 190 -9.45 -15.15 26.30
C ALA A 190 -10.91 -15.52 26.64
N PRO A 191 -11.94 -14.68 26.40
CA PRO A 191 -13.32 -14.99 26.76
C PRO A 191 -13.90 -16.12 25.89
N SER A 192 -14.60 -17.06 26.52
CA SER A 192 -15.24 -18.19 25.85
C SER A 192 -16.33 -17.76 24.86
N GLU A 193 -17.00 -16.64 25.13
CA GLU A 193 -18.09 -16.14 24.31
C GLU A 193 -17.55 -15.36 23.09
N SER A 194 -16.24 -15.05 23.06
CA SER A 194 -15.56 -14.41 21.94
C SER A 194 -15.17 -15.42 20.85
N LEU A 195 -14.61 -16.56 21.28
CA LEU A 195 -14.30 -17.72 20.44
C LEU A 195 -14.85 -18.99 21.11
N PRO A 196 -16.13 -19.34 20.87
CA PRO A 196 -16.77 -20.51 21.48
C PRO A 196 -16.06 -21.83 21.13
N ASP A 197 -15.62 -21.97 19.88
CA ASP A 197 -14.67 -23.00 19.48
C ASP A 197 -13.25 -22.58 19.88
N ARG A 198 -12.71 -23.21 20.93
CA ARG A 198 -11.33 -22.96 21.37
C ARG A 198 -10.27 -23.46 20.37
N THR A 199 -10.62 -24.35 19.43
CA THR A 199 -9.73 -24.75 18.33
C THR A 199 -9.57 -23.66 17.28
N ALA A 200 -10.36 -22.58 17.35
CA ALA A 200 -10.17 -21.37 16.54
C ALA A 200 -8.90 -20.57 16.92
N VAL A 201 -8.42 -20.67 18.17
CA VAL A 201 -7.35 -19.79 18.71
C VAL A 201 -6.02 -19.86 17.93
N PRO A 202 -5.48 -21.05 17.55
CA PRO A 202 -4.28 -21.13 16.70
C PRO A 202 -4.42 -20.39 15.36
N TRP A 203 -5.62 -20.33 14.79
CA TRP A 203 -5.88 -19.63 13.53
C TRP A 203 -5.88 -18.10 13.72
N VAL A 204 -6.32 -17.61 14.89
CA VAL A 204 -6.20 -16.18 15.25
C VAL A 204 -4.73 -15.80 15.36
N LEU A 205 -3.92 -16.65 16.00
CA LEU A 205 -2.47 -16.46 16.08
C LEU A 205 -1.79 -16.56 14.70
N LEU A 206 -2.28 -17.42 13.81
CA LEU A 206 -1.79 -17.55 12.43
C LEU A 206 -2.07 -16.28 11.60
N ALA A 207 -3.27 -15.69 11.71
CA ALA A 207 -3.61 -14.42 11.06
C ALA A 207 -2.76 -13.25 11.58
N ILE A 208 -2.44 -13.24 12.89
CA ILE A 208 -1.48 -12.30 13.50
C ILE A 208 -0.04 -12.58 12.99
N GLY A 209 0.29 -13.84 12.69
CA GLY A 209 1.51 -14.22 11.96
C GLY A 209 1.60 -13.58 10.57
N SER A 210 0.51 -13.60 9.80
CA SER A 210 0.43 -12.86 8.53
C SER A 210 0.64 -11.35 8.72
N ALA A 211 0.15 -10.76 9.81
CA ALA A 211 0.37 -9.35 10.14
C ALA A 211 1.84 -8.99 10.43
N LEU A 212 2.62 -9.94 10.98
CA LEU A 212 4.07 -9.79 11.12
C LEU A 212 4.78 -9.85 9.75
N CYS A 213 4.35 -10.71 8.84
CA CYS A 213 4.87 -10.77 7.47
C CYS A 213 4.61 -9.46 6.69
N TYR A 214 3.37 -8.94 6.73
CA TYR A 214 3.03 -7.61 6.17
C TYR A 214 3.83 -6.48 6.85
N THR A 215 4.19 -6.62 8.12
CA THR A 215 5.09 -5.66 8.81
C THR A 215 6.50 -5.69 8.22
N VAL A 216 7.05 -6.86 7.92
CA VAL A 216 8.34 -6.98 7.22
C VAL A 216 8.25 -6.39 5.81
N GLU A 217 7.16 -6.64 5.09
CA GLU A 217 6.90 -6.05 3.76
C GLU A 217 6.91 -4.52 3.81
N ASN A 218 6.12 -3.92 4.72
CA ASN A 218 6.05 -2.46 4.92
C ASN A 218 7.43 -1.84 5.16
N LEU A 219 8.27 -2.48 5.97
CA LEU A 219 9.63 -2.01 6.28
C LEU A 219 10.58 -2.16 5.09
N VAL A 220 10.47 -3.25 4.32
CA VAL A 220 11.24 -3.47 3.09
C VAL A 220 10.88 -2.41 2.05
N ILE A 221 9.59 -2.12 1.84
CA ILE A 221 9.12 -1.07 0.94
C ILE A 221 9.62 0.30 1.42
N ALA A 222 9.46 0.63 2.70
CA ALA A 222 9.86 1.93 3.27
C ALA A 222 11.38 2.22 3.22
N VAL A 223 12.22 1.21 3.01
CA VAL A 223 13.69 1.33 2.97
C VAL A 223 14.28 1.07 1.59
N ARG A 224 13.71 0.14 0.79
CA ARG A 224 14.32 -0.38 -0.46
C ARG A 224 13.55 -0.04 -1.73
N MET A 225 12.37 0.57 -1.66
CA MET A 225 11.57 0.85 -2.86
C MET A 225 12.29 1.85 -3.80
N PRO A 226 12.51 1.50 -5.08
CA PRO A 226 13.07 2.43 -6.05
C PRO A 226 12.11 3.59 -6.35
N PRO A 227 12.55 4.86 -6.29
CA PRO A 227 11.66 6.02 -6.42
C PRO A 227 11.22 6.30 -7.87
N ASP A 228 11.86 5.66 -8.84
CA ASP A 228 11.60 5.80 -10.28
C ASP A 228 10.57 4.79 -10.81
N VAL A 229 10.21 3.76 -10.02
CA VAL A 229 9.39 2.64 -10.48
C VAL A 229 7.93 2.78 -10.01
N PRO A 230 6.93 2.69 -10.91
CA PRO A 230 5.52 2.72 -10.53
C PRO A 230 5.17 1.57 -9.57
N VAL A 231 4.44 1.88 -8.50
CA VAL A 231 4.15 0.89 -7.44
C VAL A 231 3.35 -0.31 -7.97
N TYR A 232 2.41 -0.09 -8.89
CA TYR A 232 1.67 -1.16 -9.57
C TYR A 232 2.59 -2.15 -10.29
N SER A 233 3.73 -1.70 -10.81
CA SER A 233 4.74 -2.59 -11.41
C SER A 233 5.37 -3.48 -10.33
N ILE A 234 5.71 -2.92 -9.16
CA ILE A 234 6.21 -3.69 -8.01
C ILE A 234 5.16 -4.71 -7.53
N VAL A 235 3.88 -4.32 -7.41
CA VAL A 235 2.78 -5.23 -7.01
C VAL A 235 2.56 -6.34 -8.06
N GLY A 236 2.61 -6.01 -9.35
CA GLY A 236 2.55 -6.99 -10.43
C GLY A 236 3.72 -7.97 -10.42
N GLY A 237 4.93 -7.47 -10.17
CA GLY A 237 6.14 -8.30 -10.00
C GLY A 237 6.12 -9.16 -8.74
N MET A 238 5.59 -8.64 -7.64
CA MET A 238 5.34 -9.35 -6.39
C MET A 238 4.40 -10.53 -6.60
N PHE A 239 3.24 -10.30 -7.22
CA PHE A 239 2.29 -11.37 -7.55
C PHE A 239 2.83 -12.34 -8.60
N LEU A 240 3.62 -11.87 -9.58
CA LEU A 240 4.28 -12.74 -10.55
C LEU A 240 5.28 -13.69 -9.89
N VAL A 241 6.15 -13.19 -9.00
CA VAL A 241 7.07 -14.03 -8.24
C VAL A 241 6.32 -14.97 -7.30
N ALA A 242 5.27 -14.49 -6.62
CA ALA A 242 4.44 -15.33 -5.77
C ALA A 242 3.79 -16.47 -6.57
N SER A 243 3.25 -16.18 -7.76
CA SER A 243 2.71 -17.20 -8.67
C SER A 243 3.77 -18.22 -9.08
N ILE A 244 4.96 -17.78 -9.49
CA ILE A 244 6.08 -18.65 -9.88
C ILE A 244 6.53 -19.56 -8.73
N ILE A 245 6.59 -19.04 -7.50
CA ILE A 245 6.94 -19.83 -6.29
C ILE A 245 5.81 -20.81 -5.94
N MET A 246 4.55 -20.42 -6.12
CA MET A 246 3.40 -21.24 -5.76
C MET A 246 3.04 -22.31 -6.80
N THR A 247 3.40 -22.15 -8.09
CA THR A 247 3.21 -23.18 -9.13
C THR A 247 3.76 -24.56 -8.73
N PRO A 248 5.06 -24.73 -8.39
CA PRO A 248 5.55 -26.04 -7.95
C PRO A 248 4.92 -26.48 -6.63
N LEU A 249 4.57 -25.54 -5.73
CA LEU A 249 3.93 -25.88 -4.46
C LEU A 249 2.54 -26.50 -4.66
N VAL A 250 1.66 -25.92 -5.49
CA VAL A 250 0.32 -26.47 -5.75
C VAL A 250 0.37 -27.79 -6.51
N LEU A 251 1.36 -27.97 -7.39
CA LEU A 251 1.55 -29.23 -8.12
C LEU A 251 2.08 -30.35 -7.22
N ILE A 252 3.11 -30.09 -6.40
CA ILE A 252 3.71 -31.09 -5.49
C ILE A 252 2.75 -31.49 -4.36
N THR A 253 1.95 -30.55 -3.85
CA THR A 253 0.98 -30.82 -2.78
C THR A 253 -0.35 -31.39 -3.28
N GLY A 254 -0.59 -31.42 -4.59
CA GLY A 254 -1.88 -31.81 -5.18
C GLY A 254 -3.01 -30.81 -4.89
N THR A 255 -2.69 -29.54 -4.59
CA THR A 255 -3.65 -28.51 -4.16
C THR A 255 -4.03 -27.52 -5.26
N PHE A 256 -3.72 -27.86 -6.52
CA PHE A 256 -4.15 -27.12 -7.70
C PHE A 256 -5.58 -27.52 -8.08
N GLU A 257 -6.54 -26.66 -7.73
CA GLU A 257 -7.95 -26.81 -8.13
C GLU A 257 -8.24 -26.01 -9.41
N PRO A 258 -8.67 -26.64 -10.53
CA PRO A 258 -9.02 -25.92 -11.75
C PRO A 258 -10.26 -25.03 -11.57
N LEU A 259 -10.23 -23.78 -12.05
CA LEU A 259 -11.38 -22.86 -12.05
C LEU A 259 -12.38 -23.17 -13.20
N THR A 260 -12.91 -24.39 -13.24
CA THR A 260 -13.90 -24.84 -14.23
C THR A 260 -15.23 -24.09 -14.13
N LEU A 261 -15.90 -23.90 -15.27
CA LEU A 261 -17.25 -23.32 -15.34
C LEU A 261 -18.32 -24.43 -15.21
N PRO A 262 -19.51 -24.14 -14.66
CA PRO A 262 -19.94 -22.85 -14.11
C PRO A 262 -19.35 -22.54 -12.72
N TRP A 263 -19.00 -21.27 -12.49
CA TRP A 263 -18.43 -20.82 -11.20
C TRP A 263 -19.47 -20.69 -10.10
N GLY A 264 -19.18 -21.29 -8.94
CA GLY A 264 -19.92 -21.08 -7.69
C GLY A 264 -19.37 -19.91 -6.86
N ARG A 265 -19.94 -19.70 -5.67
CA ARG A 265 -19.49 -18.69 -4.68
C ARG A 265 -17.96 -18.63 -4.49
N PRO A 266 -17.23 -19.76 -4.34
CA PRO A 266 -15.79 -19.71 -4.08
C PRO A 266 -14.98 -19.14 -5.24
N GLN A 267 -15.29 -19.54 -6.48
CA GLN A 267 -14.58 -19.06 -7.68
C GLN A 267 -14.84 -17.56 -7.92
N TRP A 268 -16.07 -17.09 -7.71
CA TRP A 268 -16.39 -15.66 -7.76
C TRP A 268 -15.68 -14.87 -6.65
N ALA A 269 -15.53 -15.45 -5.45
CA ALA A 269 -14.80 -14.83 -4.34
C ALA A 269 -13.29 -14.75 -4.61
N ILE A 270 -12.68 -15.77 -5.24
CA ILE A 270 -11.28 -15.74 -5.71
C ILE A 270 -11.06 -14.60 -6.71
N LEU A 271 -11.94 -14.47 -7.72
CA LEU A 271 -11.85 -13.36 -8.67
C LEU A 271 -12.05 -12.01 -7.97
N GLY A 272 -13.03 -11.89 -7.08
CA GLY A 272 -13.26 -10.66 -6.31
C GLY A 272 -12.06 -10.28 -5.43
N MET A 273 -11.40 -11.24 -4.79
CA MET A 273 -10.15 -11.02 -4.04
C MET A 273 -9.04 -10.45 -4.94
N ALA A 274 -8.81 -11.04 -6.12
CA ALA A 274 -7.82 -10.55 -7.06
C ALA A 274 -8.16 -9.13 -7.56
N MET A 275 -9.43 -8.84 -7.85
CA MET A 275 -9.88 -7.50 -8.26
C MET A 275 -9.73 -6.46 -7.14
N ILE A 276 -10.00 -6.81 -5.88
CA ILE A 276 -9.74 -5.93 -4.73
C ILE A 276 -8.24 -5.67 -4.59
N ALA A 277 -7.39 -6.71 -4.69
CA ALA A 277 -5.94 -6.58 -4.57
C ALA A 277 -5.35 -5.62 -5.63
N VAL A 278 -5.85 -5.67 -6.86
CA VAL A 278 -5.48 -4.74 -7.94
C VAL A 278 -6.00 -3.32 -7.69
N THR A 279 -7.27 -3.17 -7.31
CA THR A 279 -7.96 -1.86 -7.29
C THR A 279 -7.78 -1.09 -5.98
N ALA A 280 -7.93 -1.74 -4.82
CA ALA A 280 -7.87 -1.08 -3.51
C ALA A 280 -6.44 -0.65 -3.18
N TYR A 281 -5.43 -1.50 -3.43
CA TYR A 281 -4.02 -1.12 -3.26
C TYR A 281 -3.66 0.06 -4.16
N GLY A 282 -4.12 0.04 -5.42
CA GLY A 282 -3.96 1.13 -6.37
C GLY A 282 -4.57 2.46 -5.92
N LEU A 283 -5.80 2.40 -5.41
CA LEU A 283 -6.52 3.56 -4.89
C LEU A 283 -5.90 4.09 -3.58
N PHE A 284 -5.30 3.22 -2.75
CA PHE A 284 -4.61 3.61 -1.52
C PHE A 284 -3.40 4.48 -1.83
N LEU A 285 -2.62 4.11 -2.84
CA LEU A 285 -1.46 4.87 -3.30
C LEU A 285 -1.86 6.23 -3.89
N TYR A 286 -2.96 6.28 -4.64
CA TYR A 286 -3.54 7.54 -5.10
C TYR A 286 -3.95 8.42 -3.90
N LEU A 287 -4.58 7.84 -2.88
CA LEU A 287 -5.02 8.55 -1.68
C LEU A 287 -3.83 9.05 -0.82
N VAL A 288 -2.77 8.26 -0.66
CA VAL A 288 -1.50 8.66 -0.03
C VAL A 288 -0.87 9.84 -0.78
N SER A 289 -0.93 9.82 -2.12
CA SER A 289 -0.37 10.88 -2.98
C SER A 289 -1.21 12.16 -2.99
N TYR A 290 -2.54 12.02 -2.95
CA TYR A 290 -3.51 13.12 -3.04
C TYR A 290 -3.72 13.82 -1.69
N ALA A 291 -4.06 13.06 -0.64
CA ALA A 291 -4.44 13.56 0.68
C ALA A 291 -3.37 13.37 1.77
N GLY A 292 -2.27 12.69 1.44
CA GLY A 292 -1.14 12.45 2.35
C GLY A 292 -1.27 11.16 3.18
N PRO A 293 -0.16 10.60 3.68
CA PRO A 293 -0.14 9.29 4.34
C PRO A 293 -0.93 9.27 5.65
N VAL A 294 -1.00 10.37 6.41
CA VAL A 294 -1.77 10.46 7.67
C VAL A 294 -3.28 10.47 7.42
N PHE A 295 -3.73 10.91 6.23
CA PHE A 295 -5.13 10.77 5.82
C PHE A 295 -5.40 9.36 5.30
N ALA A 296 -4.53 8.84 4.43
CA ALA A 296 -4.69 7.48 3.91
C ALA A 296 -4.64 6.41 5.02
N SER A 297 -3.89 6.61 6.10
CA SER A 297 -3.89 5.70 7.26
C SER A 297 -5.25 5.63 7.97
N GLN A 298 -6.14 6.61 7.79
CA GLN A 298 -7.51 6.52 8.31
C GLN A 298 -8.33 5.42 7.62
N THR A 299 -7.85 4.86 6.49
CA THR A 299 -8.49 3.69 5.89
C THR A 299 -8.41 2.46 6.81
N ALA A 300 -7.42 2.34 7.71
CA ALA A 300 -7.31 1.19 8.61
C ALA A 300 -8.56 1.00 9.49
N TYR A 301 -9.13 2.09 10.00
CA TYR A 301 -10.39 2.05 10.75
C TYR A 301 -11.54 1.57 9.87
N VAL A 302 -11.65 2.10 8.64
CA VAL A 302 -12.74 1.75 7.71
C VAL A 302 -12.64 0.30 7.24
N VAL A 303 -11.43 -0.20 6.95
CA VAL A 303 -11.18 -1.61 6.59
C VAL A 303 -11.57 -2.55 7.74
N THR A 304 -11.20 -2.20 8.97
CA THR A 304 -11.55 -3.00 10.16
C THR A 304 -13.05 -3.02 10.40
N LEU A 305 -13.70 -1.85 10.43
CA LEU A 305 -15.14 -1.73 10.63
C LEU A 305 -15.93 -2.40 9.50
N ALA A 306 -15.54 -2.21 8.25
CA ALA A 306 -16.18 -2.83 7.10
C ALA A 306 -15.99 -4.36 7.09
N GLY A 307 -14.86 -4.90 7.55
CA GLY A 307 -14.66 -6.34 7.70
C GLY A 307 -15.67 -7.00 8.64
N VAL A 308 -15.95 -6.36 9.77
CA VAL A 308 -17.02 -6.76 10.70
C VAL A 308 -18.40 -6.63 10.04
N MET A 309 -18.70 -5.48 9.41
CA MET A 309 -20.00 -5.25 8.77
C MET A 309 -20.28 -6.24 7.63
N TRP A 310 -19.31 -6.55 6.78
CA TRP A 310 -19.47 -7.55 5.72
C TRP A 310 -19.64 -8.97 6.29
N GLY A 311 -18.98 -9.31 7.40
CA GLY A 311 -19.22 -10.57 8.12
C GLY A 311 -20.68 -10.73 8.53
N ILE A 312 -21.24 -9.70 9.17
CA ILE A 312 -22.66 -9.65 9.56
C ILE A 312 -23.57 -9.73 8.32
N LEU A 313 -23.32 -8.92 7.28
CA LEU A 313 -24.19 -8.81 6.11
C LEU A 313 -24.18 -10.04 5.19
N ILE A 314 -23.05 -10.76 5.07
CA ILE A 314 -22.89 -11.87 4.10
C ILE A 314 -23.08 -13.24 4.77
N PHE A 315 -22.71 -13.39 6.04
CA PHE A 315 -22.76 -14.66 6.76
C PHE A 315 -23.78 -14.70 7.89
N ASN A 316 -24.47 -13.57 8.17
CA ASN A 316 -25.28 -13.40 9.39
C ASN A 316 -24.47 -13.70 10.67
N ASP A 317 -23.17 -13.37 10.66
CA ASP A 317 -22.27 -13.59 11.79
C ASP A 317 -22.78 -12.79 13.00
N SER A 318 -23.01 -13.47 14.13
CA SER A 318 -23.28 -12.83 15.42
C SER A 318 -21.99 -12.71 16.24
N HIS A 319 -21.86 -11.64 17.01
CA HIS A 319 -20.63 -11.29 17.75
C HIS A 319 -20.97 -10.91 19.19
N SER A 320 -20.27 -11.52 20.15
CA SER A 320 -20.46 -11.24 21.57
C SER A 320 -19.87 -9.88 21.98
N VAL A 321 -20.24 -9.42 23.18
CA VAL A 321 -19.74 -8.15 23.75
C VAL A 321 -18.21 -8.06 23.79
N TRP A 322 -17.51 -9.19 23.90
CA TRP A 322 -16.05 -9.24 23.90
C TRP A 322 -15.43 -8.95 22.53
N VAL A 323 -16.03 -9.42 21.44
CA VAL A 323 -15.59 -9.09 20.07
C VAL A 323 -15.80 -7.60 19.81
N TRP A 324 -16.93 -7.04 20.26
CA TRP A 324 -17.19 -5.59 20.17
C TRP A 324 -16.23 -4.76 21.02
N LEU A 325 -15.93 -5.19 22.26
CA LEU A 325 -14.95 -4.51 23.11
C LEU A 325 -13.54 -4.62 22.53
N SER A 326 -13.16 -5.78 21.99
CA SER A 326 -11.90 -5.99 21.27
C SER A 326 -11.77 -5.06 20.07
N LEU A 327 -12.82 -4.91 19.26
CA LEU A 327 -12.89 -3.98 18.15
C LEU A 327 -12.71 -2.52 18.61
N VAL A 328 -13.45 -2.08 19.64
CA VAL A 328 -13.35 -0.71 20.18
C VAL A 328 -11.94 -0.43 20.70
N VAL A 329 -11.34 -1.36 21.45
CA VAL A 329 -9.97 -1.23 21.95
C VAL A 329 -8.95 -1.21 20.80
N MET A 330 -9.17 -1.98 19.72
CA MET A 330 -8.32 -1.94 18.52
C MET A 330 -8.41 -0.59 17.78
N ILE A 331 -9.60 -0.03 17.64
CA ILE A 331 -9.81 1.30 17.04
C ILE A 331 -9.10 2.38 17.87
N ILE A 332 -9.13 2.30 19.20
CA ILE A 332 -8.36 3.20 20.08
C ILE A 332 -6.84 2.96 19.93
N ALA A 333 -6.39 1.70 19.87
CA ALA A 333 -4.99 1.34 19.66
C ALA A 333 -4.40 1.92 18.36
N LEU A 334 -5.15 1.81 17.26
CA LEU A 334 -4.84 2.43 15.97
C LEU A 334 -4.74 3.95 16.07
N ALA A 335 -5.66 4.60 16.79
CA ALA A 335 -5.67 6.05 17.00
C ALA A 335 -4.42 6.53 17.74
N LEU A 336 -3.98 5.80 18.77
CA LEU A 336 -2.77 6.14 19.54
C LEU A 336 -1.46 5.84 18.79
N VAL A 337 -1.43 4.85 17.87
CA VAL A 337 -0.24 4.56 17.04
C VAL A 337 -0.10 5.50 15.83
N THR A 338 -1.21 6.03 15.32
CA THR A 338 -1.21 6.93 14.17
C THR A 338 -0.29 8.14 14.43
N PRO A 339 0.76 8.38 13.61
CA PRO A 339 1.74 9.42 13.89
C PRO A 339 1.14 10.81 13.71
N ASP A 340 1.31 11.65 14.73
CA ASP A 340 0.75 13.00 14.76
C ASP A 340 1.26 13.85 13.59
N ARG A 341 0.36 14.66 13.03
CA ARG A 341 0.52 15.43 11.78
C ARG A 341 1.72 16.37 11.85
N GLU A 342 1.96 16.98 13.02
CA GLU A 342 3.09 17.88 13.22
C GLU A 342 4.42 17.12 13.34
N GLN A 343 4.42 15.93 13.96
CA GLN A 343 5.60 15.07 14.06
C GLN A 343 6.02 14.54 12.69
N ALA A 344 5.07 14.13 11.85
CA ALA A 344 5.32 13.69 10.48
C ALA A 344 6.00 14.79 9.62
N ILE A 345 5.60 16.05 9.81
CA ILE A 345 6.23 17.21 9.14
C ILE A 345 7.66 17.45 9.67
N LYS A 346 7.86 17.43 10.99
CA LYS A 346 9.17 17.58 11.65
C LYS A 346 10.17 16.48 11.23
N LEU A 347 9.71 15.24 11.07
CA LEU A 347 10.52 14.11 10.58
C LEU A 347 10.87 14.24 9.09
N ARG A 348 9.94 14.73 8.24
CA ARG A 348 10.21 14.94 6.81
C ARG A 348 11.28 16.00 6.55
N ARG A 349 11.26 17.14 7.26
CA ARG A 349 12.32 18.17 7.14
C ARG A 349 13.69 17.57 7.44
N ARG A 350 13.86 16.94 8.60
CA ARG A 350 15.13 16.31 9.02
C ARG A 350 15.68 15.23 8.08
N ARG A 351 14.83 14.55 7.28
CA ARG A 351 15.28 13.62 6.23
C ARG A 351 15.68 14.30 4.92
N ALA A 352 15.24 15.53 4.65
CA ALA A 352 15.75 16.36 3.57
C ALA A 352 17.08 16.99 3.96
N ASP A 353 17.14 17.61 5.15
CA ASP A 353 18.34 18.26 5.69
C ASP A 353 19.56 17.30 5.69
N ARG A 354 19.34 16.04 6.08
CA ARG A 354 20.36 14.95 6.10
C ARG A 354 20.56 14.23 4.75
N LYS A 355 20.11 14.84 3.65
CA LYS A 355 20.44 14.46 2.25
C LYS A 355 21.12 15.60 1.49
N THR A 356 21.18 16.79 2.08
CA THR A 356 21.81 18.00 1.54
C THR A 356 23.08 18.41 2.30
N ALA A 357 23.52 17.54 3.23
CA ALA A 357 24.73 17.64 4.05
C ALA A 357 25.32 16.23 4.20
#